data_AF-A0A8T4N586-F1
#
_entry.id   AF-A0A8T4N586-F1
#
_cell.length_a   1.000
_cell.length_b   1.000
_cell.length_c   1.000
_cell.angle_alpha   90.00
_cell.angle_beta   90.00
_cell.angle_gamma   90.00
#
_symmetry.space_group_name_H-M   'P 1'
#
loop_
_entity.id
_entity.type
_entity.pdbx_description
1 polymer ?
#
loop_
_entity_poly.entity_id
_entity_poly.type
_entity_poly.pdbx_seq_one_letter_code
_entity_poly.pdbx_strand_id
1 'polypeptide(L)'
;MIAGISNQSDIDLYLESEEITRLEKETLEGVLIKTRRPKRQGTISISINEKRKYENGFGIGIYDKRYWGFEDGFHIDIFMGNECYEELKRRGVIGLRQRMRDGSKINVYDISKLNGLSKIGAEQLEFYRDNREKLSDLLG
;
A
#
# COMPACT_ATOMS: atom_id res chain seq x y z
N MET A 1 -0.92 -9.32 -2.58
CA MET A 1 -0.83 -7.89 -2.30
C MET A 1 0.51 -7.56 -1.66
N ILE A 2 1.18 -6.55 -2.20
CA ILE A 2 2.44 -6.02 -1.69
C ILE A 2 2.42 -4.49 -1.72
N ALA A 3 3.07 -3.85 -0.76
CA ALA A 3 3.11 -2.40 -0.66
C ALA A 3 4.52 -1.89 -0.38
N GLY A 4 4.82 -0.74 -0.98
CA GLY A 4 6.00 0.05 -0.65
C GLY A 4 5.59 1.32 0.08
N ILE A 5 6.35 1.71 1.10
CA ILE A 5 6.31 3.05 1.65
C ILE A 5 7.62 3.80 1.38
N SER A 6 7.49 4.98 0.79
CA SER A 6 8.61 5.87 0.48
C SER A 6 9.06 6.64 1.74
N ASN A 7 10.21 7.32 1.64
CA ASN A 7 10.65 8.22 2.70
C ASN A 7 9.76 9.46 2.86
N GLN A 8 9.03 9.83 1.81
CA GLN A 8 8.03 10.88 1.83
C GLN A 8 6.69 10.38 2.40
N SER A 9 6.65 9.14 2.90
CA SER A 9 5.43 8.46 3.38
C SER A 9 4.39 8.21 2.29
N ASP A 10 4.79 8.26 1.02
CA ASP A 10 3.93 7.81 -0.07
C ASP A 10 3.79 6.29 0.01
N ILE A 11 2.57 5.79 -0.17
CA ILE A 11 2.25 4.37 -0.14
C ILE A 11 1.84 3.94 -1.55
N ASP A 12 2.55 2.97 -2.10
CA ASP A 12 2.19 2.33 -3.36
C ASP A 12 1.76 0.89 -3.06
N LEU A 13 0.48 0.60 -3.27
CA LEU A 13 -0.15 -0.69 -2.99
C LEU A 13 -0.45 -1.43 -4.30
N TYR A 14 0.06 -2.64 -4.42
CA TYR A 14 -0.06 -3.46 -5.62
C TYR A 14 -0.92 -4.70 -5.31
N LEU A 15 -2.02 -4.85 -6.03
CA LEU A 15 -2.95 -5.96 -5.93
C LEU A 15 -3.01 -6.76 -7.22
N GLU A 16 -3.17 -8.08 -7.07
CA GLU A 16 -3.55 -8.95 -8.18
C GLU A 16 -5.02 -8.73 -8.55
N SER A 17 -5.39 -9.09 -9.78
CA SER A 17 -6.78 -8.92 -10.24
C SER A 17 -7.78 -9.75 -9.42
N GLU A 18 -7.40 -10.95 -8.95
CA GLU A 18 -8.26 -11.73 -8.06
C GLU A 18 -8.43 -11.06 -6.69
N GLU A 19 -7.39 -10.40 -6.19
CA GLU A 19 -7.43 -9.65 -4.93
C GLU A 19 -8.42 -8.48 -5.04
N ILE A 20 -8.38 -7.73 -6.14
CA ILE A 20 -9.35 -6.65 -6.39
C ILE A 20 -10.79 -7.17 -6.39
N THR A 21 -11.03 -8.37 -6.91
CA THR A 21 -12.36 -8.99 -6.89
C THR A 21 -12.78 -9.40 -5.48
N ARG A 22 -11.83 -9.84 -4.64
CA ARG A 22 -12.07 -10.24 -3.25
C ARG A 22 -12.35 -9.06 -2.31
N LEU A 23 -11.84 -7.86 -2.61
CA LEU A 23 -12.06 -6.65 -1.81
C LEU A 23 -13.52 -6.32 -1.50
N GLU A 24 -14.46 -6.72 -2.36
CA GLU A 24 -15.91 -6.55 -2.13
C GLU A 24 -16.43 -7.33 -0.91
N LYS A 25 -15.71 -8.37 -0.50
CA LYS A 25 -16.20 -9.38 0.46
C LYS A 25 -15.37 -9.47 1.72
N GLU A 26 -14.12 -9.05 1.69
CA GLU A 26 -13.19 -9.23 2.80
C GLU A 26 -12.10 -8.16 2.85
N THR A 27 -11.48 -8.06 4.02
CA THR A 27 -10.23 -7.34 4.20
C THR A 27 -9.09 -8.20 3.67
N LEU A 28 -8.23 -7.60 2.84
CA LEU A 28 -7.02 -8.26 2.36
C LEU A 28 -5.82 -7.82 3.17
N GLU A 29 -4.95 -8.76 3.49
CA GLU A 29 -3.68 -8.51 4.16
C GLU A 29 -2.51 -8.77 3.21
N GLY A 30 -1.44 -8.01 3.39
CA GLY A 30 -0.24 -8.12 2.57
C GLY A 30 0.99 -7.58 3.27
N VAL A 31 2.10 -7.60 2.54
CA VAL A 31 3.41 -7.18 3.06
C VAL A 31 3.63 -5.70 2.77
N LEU A 32 4.08 -4.97 3.78
CA LEU A 32 4.46 -3.56 3.66
C LEU A 32 5.96 -3.41 3.83
N ILE A 33 6.63 -2.79 2.86
CA ILE A 33 8.09 -2.67 2.84
C ILE A 33 8.50 -1.20 2.88
N LYS A 34 9.34 -0.82 3.85
CA LYS A 34 10.00 0.49 3.86
C LYS A 34 11.10 0.50 2.80
N THR A 35 10.89 1.23 1.70
CA THR A 35 11.76 1.15 0.51
C THR A 35 13.24 1.49 0.78
N ARG A 36 13.53 2.40 1.72
CA ARG A 36 14.92 2.70 2.14
C ARG A 36 15.50 1.77 3.19
N ARG A 37 14.67 0.99 3.88
CA ARG A 37 15.08 0.00 4.87
C ARG A 37 14.33 -1.31 4.61
N PRO A 38 14.53 -1.96 3.45
CA PRO A 38 13.65 -3.01 2.97
C PRO A 38 13.68 -4.31 3.79
N LYS A 39 14.69 -4.48 4.67
CA LYS A 39 14.70 -5.55 5.67
C LYS A 39 13.62 -5.38 6.75
N ARG A 40 13.23 -4.13 7.04
CA ARG A 40 12.13 -3.77 7.95
C ARG A 40 10.82 -3.85 7.19
N GLN A 41 10.16 -4.99 7.35
CA GLN A 41 8.87 -5.28 6.73
C GLN A 41 7.79 -5.31 7.81
N GLY A 42 6.63 -4.81 7.44
CA GLY A 42 5.42 -4.80 8.24
C GLY A 42 4.28 -5.45 7.46
N THR A 43 3.07 -5.20 7.96
CA THR A 43 1.84 -5.66 7.34
C THR A 43 0.98 -4.47 6.93
N ILE A 44 0.20 -4.66 5.89
CA ILE A 44 -0.80 -3.69 5.46
C ILE A 44 -2.11 -4.43 5.19
N SER A 45 -3.21 -3.84 5.64
CA SER A 45 -4.55 -4.32 5.33
C SER A 45 -5.26 -3.31 4.42
N ILE A 46 -6.16 -3.80 3.57
CA ILE A 46 -7.07 -2.96 2.78
C ILE A 46 -8.47 -3.55 2.81
N SER A 47 -9.47 -2.69 2.99
CA SER A 47 -10.88 -3.06 2.94
C SER A 47 -11.70 -1.95 2.31
N ILE A 48 -12.87 -2.29 1.76
CA ILE A 48 -13.86 -1.30 1.35
C ILE A 48 -14.64 -0.87 2.60
N ASN A 49 -14.56 0.42 2.96
CA ASN A 49 -15.23 0.94 4.15
C ASN A 49 -15.63 2.42 3.99
N GLU A 50 -16.89 2.65 3.63
CA GLU A 50 -17.47 3.98 3.42
C GLU A 50 -17.41 4.89 4.64
N LYS A 51 -17.47 4.34 5.86
CA LYS A 51 -17.46 5.14 7.09
C LYS A 51 -16.06 5.65 7.42
N ARG A 52 -15.03 4.88 7.07
CA ARG A 52 -13.63 5.13 7.43
C ARG A 52 -12.79 5.68 6.29
N LYS A 53 -13.35 5.80 5.08
CA LYS A 53 -12.65 6.28 3.87
C LYS A 53 -12.06 7.70 3.93
N TYR A 54 -12.45 8.48 4.94
CA TYR A 54 -11.94 9.83 5.17
C TYR A 54 -11.04 9.94 6.40
N GLU A 55 -10.68 8.82 7.04
CA GLU A 55 -9.68 8.83 8.11
C GLU A 55 -8.32 9.23 7.54
N ASN A 56 -7.84 10.45 7.80
CA ASN A 56 -6.56 10.95 7.29
C ASN A 56 -6.38 10.83 5.76
N GLY A 57 -7.46 11.00 4.98
CA GLY A 57 -7.42 10.85 3.53
C GLY A 57 -8.64 11.41 2.81
N PHE A 58 -8.58 11.43 1.47
CA PHE A 58 -9.63 11.95 0.59
C PHE A 58 -10.26 10.84 -0.24
N GLY A 59 -11.00 9.93 0.40
CA GLY A 59 -11.69 8.79 -0.24
C GLY A 59 -10.95 7.45 -0.11
N ILE A 60 -9.67 7.50 0.31
CA ILE A 60 -8.94 6.35 0.85
C ILE A 60 -8.40 6.78 2.22
N GLY A 61 -8.94 6.19 3.28
CA GLY A 61 -8.56 6.45 4.65
C GLY A 61 -7.41 5.57 5.09
N ILE A 62 -6.58 6.08 6.01
CA ILE A 62 -5.37 5.44 6.50
C ILE A 62 -5.32 5.56 8.01
N TYR A 63 -5.26 4.40 8.66
CA TYR A 63 -5.06 4.30 10.10
C TYR A 63 -3.67 3.74 10.39
N ASP A 64 -2.80 4.62 10.88
CA ASP A 64 -1.35 4.41 11.02
C ASP A 64 -0.89 4.48 12.48
N LYS A 65 -1.79 4.31 13.48
CA LYS A 65 -1.39 4.43 14.89
C LYS A 65 -0.30 3.42 15.31
N ARG A 66 -0.15 2.32 14.58
CA ARG A 66 0.90 1.30 14.77
C ARG A 66 2.14 1.49 13.88
N TYR A 67 2.17 2.55 13.06
CA TYR A 67 3.24 2.83 12.10
C TYR A 67 4.47 3.50 12.73
N TRP A 68 4.26 4.30 13.78
CA TRP A 68 5.31 5.15 14.40
C TRP A 68 6.30 4.39 15.29
N GLY A 69 6.23 3.06 15.34
CA GLY A 69 7.23 2.21 15.98
C GLY A 69 8.48 2.05 15.11
N PHE A 70 9.66 2.10 15.73
CA PHE A 70 10.91 1.62 15.14
C PHE A 70 11.02 0.10 15.14
N GLU A 71 9.98 -0.58 15.64
CA GLU A 71 9.90 -2.01 15.86
C GLU A 71 9.56 -2.75 14.57
N ASP A 72 10.03 -3.99 14.47
CA ASP A 72 9.62 -4.93 13.42
C ASP A 72 8.13 -5.26 13.57
N GLY A 73 7.43 -5.50 12.44
CA GLY A 73 6.01 -5.90 12.47
C GLY A 73 5.01 -4.73 12.61
N PHE A 74 5.39 -3.52 12.19
CA PHE A 74 4.45 -2.39 12.09
C PHE A 74 3.27 -2.70 11.15
N HIS A 75 2.14 -2.04 11.39
CA HIS A 75 0.89 -2.28 10.66
C HIS A 75 0.22 -0.98 10.20
N ILE A 76 -0.35 -0.99 8.99
CA ILE A 76 -1.19 0.09 8.45
C ILE A 76 -2.51 -0.51 7.96
N ASP A 77 -3.64 0.10 8.35
CA ASP A 77 -4.93 -0.23 7.76
C ASP A 77 -5.36 0.82 6.72
N ILE A 78 -5.82 0.35 5.57
CA ILE A 78 -6.34 1.16 4.46
C ILE A 78 -7.86 0.92 4.29
N PHE A 79 -8.61 2.01 4.17
CA PHE A 79 -10.06 2.02 4.02
C PHE A 79 -10.45 2.71 2.72
N MET A 80 -10.77 1.94 1.68
CA MET A 80 -11.17 2.47 0.39
C MET A 80 -12.67 2.72 0.34
N GLY A 81 -13.10 3.86 -0.20
CA GLY A 81 -14.51 4.07 -0.55
C GLY A 81 -14.95 3.30 -1.79
N ASN A 82 -16.23 3.00 -1.90
CA ASN A 82 -16.87 2.36 -3.06
C ASN A 82 -16.54 3.09 -4.37
N GLU A 83 -16.57 4.42 -4.39
CA GLU A 83 -16.24 5.20 -5.59
C GLU A 83 -14.78 4.98 -6.04
N CYS A 84 -13.84 4.98 -5.10
CA CYS A 84 -12.43 4.70 -5.39
C CYS A 84 -12.22 3.25 -5.83
N TYR A 85 -12.98 2.32 -5.26
CA TYR A 85 -12.94 0.92 -5.65
C TYR A 85 -13.45 0.69 -7.07
N GLU A 86 -14.60 1.27 -7.43
CA GLU A 86 -15.12 1.20 -8.80
C GLU A 86 -14.14 1.84 -9.80
N GLU A 87 -13.52 2.94 -9.42
CA GLU A 87 -12.50 3.60 -10.24
C GLU A 87 -11.24 2.74 -10.41
N LEU A 88 -10.80 2.06 -9.35
CA LEU A 88 -9.71 1.08 -9.41
C LEU A 88 -10.05 -0.07 -10.36
N LYS A 89 -11.24 -0.66 -10.27
CA LYS A 89 -11.67 -1.72 -11.21
C LYS A 89 -11.62 -1.23 -12.66
N ARG A 90 -12.12 -0.02 -12.90
CA ARG A 90 -12.24 0.56 -14.24
C ARG A 90 -10.88 0.93 -14.85
N ARG A 91 -10.04 1.62 -14.09
CA ARG A 91 -8.78 2.20 -14.60
C ARG A 91 -7.54 1.35 -14.33
N GLY A 92 -7.63 0.43 -13.38
CA GLY A 92 -6.47 -0.32 -12.88
C GLY A 92 -5.56 0.50 -11.95
N VAL A 93 -5.90 1.75 -11.69
CA VAL A 93 -5.13 2.63 -10.81
C VAL A 93 -6.03 3.68 -10.18
N ILE A 94 -5.82 3.94 -8.89
CA ILE A 94 -6.35 5.08 -8.18
C ILE A 94 -5.26 5.68 -7.31
N GLY A 95 -5.17 7.00 -7.26
CA GLY A 95 -4.16 7.72 -6.50
C GLY A 95 -4.75 8.94 -5.82
N LEU A 96 -4.55 9.08 -4.52
CA LEU A 96 -5.10 10.15 -3.71
C LEU A 96 -4.06 10.70 -2.74
N ARG A 97 -4.20 11.97 -2.35
CA ARG A 97 -3.41 12.50 -1.23
C ARG A 97 -3.94 11.90 0.07
N GLN A 98 -3.03 11.52 0.95
CA GLN A 98 -3.33 11.08 2.31
C GLN A 98 -3.51 12.33 3.19
N ARG A 99 -2.43 13.08 3.41
CA ARG A 99 -2.45 14.25 4.29
C ARG A 99 -2.20 15.54 3.51
N MET A 100 -3.06 16.53 3.73
CA MET A 100 -2.85 17.87 3.16
C MET A 100 -1.54 18.51 3.65
N ARG A 101 -1.09 18.18 4.86
CA ARG A 101 0.02 18.85 5.54
C ARG A 101 1.40 18.47 5.02
N ASP A 102 1.67 17.19 4.81
CA ASP A 102 2.96 16.69 4.31
C ASP A 102 2.93 16.36 2.81
N GLY A 103 1.74 16.30 2.20
CA GLY A 103 1.56 16.05 0.79
C GLY A 103 1.72 14.58 0.38
N SER A 104 1.85 13.67 1.35
CA SER A 104 1.93 12.22 1.12
C SER A 104 0.74 11.71 0.32
N LYS A 105 0.99 10.69 -0.51
CA LYS A 105 0.02 10.10 -1.43
C LYS A 105 -0.12 8.61 -1.22
N ILE A 106 -1.31 8.08 -1.45
CA ILE A 106 -1.54 6.64 -1.57
C ILE A 106 -1.98 6.35 -2.98
N ASN A 107 -1.32 5.39 -3.61
CA ASN A 107 -1.71 4.83 -4.88
C ASN A 107 -2.03 3.35 -4.72
N VAL A 108 -3.08 2.91 -5.39
CA VAL A 108 -3.51 1.52 -5.43
C VAL A 108 -3.56 1.08 -6.89
N TYR A 109 -2.92 -0.04 -7.18
CA TYR A 109 -2.68 -0.54 -8.53
C TYR A 109 -3.20 -1.96 -8.72
N ASP A 110 -3.80 -2.21 -9.88
CA ASP A 110 -4.03 -3.53 -10.45
C ASP A 110 -2.78 -3.93 -11.24
N ILE A 111 -2.01 -4.90 -10.73
CA ILE A 111 -0.71 -5.30 -11.31
C ILE A 111 -0.87 -5.69 -12.78
N SER A 112 -1.98 -6.34 -13.14
CA SER A 112 -2.26 -6.79 -14.51
C SER A 112 -2.37 -5.66 -15.54
N LYS A 113 -2.65 -4.42 -15.07
CA LYS A 113 -2.88 -3.24 -15.90
C LYS A 113 -1.72 -2.25 -15.87
N LEU A 114 -0.64 -2.56 -15.15
CA LEU A 114 0.51 -1.69 -15.03
C LEU A 114 1.32 -1.62 -16.33
N ASN A 115 1.87 -0.43 -16.59
CA ASN A 115 2.90 -0.25 -17.62
C ASN A 115 4.28 -0.67 -17.09
N GLY A 116 5.27 -0.73 -17.97
CA GLY A 116 6.62 -1.23 -17.63
C GLY A 116 7.29 -0.54 -16.44
N LEU A 117 7.14 0.78 -16.26
CA LEU A 117 7.77 1.50 -15.15
C LEU A 117 7.12 1.18 -13.80
N SER A 118 5.79 1.13 -13.74
CA SER A 118 5.08 0.76 -12.51
C SER A 118 5.26 -0.72 -12.15
N LYS A 119 5.45 -1.58 -13.16
CA LYS A 119 5.74 -2.99 -12.96
C LYS A 119 7.09 -3.24 -12.28
N ILE A 120 8.12 -2.45 -12.63
CA ILE A 120 9.43 -2.50 -11.96
C ILE A 120 9.30 -2.24 -10.45
N GLY A 121 8.41 -1.33 -10.05
CA GLY A 121 8.14 -1.05 -8.64
C GLY A 121 7.62 -2.29 -7.89
N ALA A 122 6.63 -2.98 -8.46
CA ALA A 122 6.10 -4.22 -7.89
C ALA A 122 7.18 -5.32 -7.81
N GLU A 123 7.89 -5.58 -8.92
CA GLU A 123 8.95 -6.59 -9.00
C GLU A 123 10.09 -6.33 -7.99
N GLN A 124 10.45 -5.06 -7.78
CA GLN A 124 11.46 -4.68 -6.80
C GLN A 124 11.00 -4.99 -5.36
N LEU A 125 9.73 -4.72 -5.04
CA LEU A 125 9.18 -5.04 -3.72
C LEU A 125 9.10 -6.55 -3.50
N GLU A 126 8.72 -7.32 -4.53
CA GLU A 126 8.71 -8.79 -4.48
C GLU A 126 10.12 -9.33 -4.22
N PHE A 127 11.13 -8.81 -4.92
CA PHE A 127 12.52 -9.16 -4.67
C PHE A 127 12.91 -8.90 -3.20
N TYR A 128 12.52 -7.76 -2.62
CA TYR A 128 12.79 -7.45 -1.22
C TYR A 128 12.08 -8.39 -0.24
N ARG A 129 10.81 -8.72 -0.50
CA ARG A 129 10.05 -9.70 0.29
C ARG A 129 10.76 -11.05 0.29
N ASP A 130 11.11 -11.54 -0.90
CA ASP A 130 11.61 -12.91 -1.09
C ASP A 130 13.08 -13.07 -0.67
N ASN A 131 13.83 -11.96 -0.58
CA ASN A 131 15.24 -11.95 -0.17
C ASN A 131 15.49 -11.24 1.16
N ARG A 132 14.46 -11.07 2.01
CA ARG A 132 14.53 -10.30 3.26
C ARG A 132 15.80 -10.55 4.09
N GLU A 133 16.15 -11.81 4.32
CA GLU A 133 17.32 -12.20 5.14
C GLU A 133 18.68 -11.79 4.55
N LYS A 134 18.75 -11.61 3.23
CA LYS A 134 19.97 -11.20 2.52
C LYS A 134 20.10 -9.68 2.43
N LEU A 135 19.07 -8.93 2.82
CA LEU A 135 19.10 -7.47 2.78
C LEU A 135 19.97 -6.93 3.91
N SER A 136 20.77 -5.90 3.60
CA SER A 136 21.55 -5.19 4.61
C SER A 136 20.66 -4.34 5.51
N ASP A 137 20.93 -4.35 6.81
CA ASP A 137 20.37 -3.39 7.77
C ASP A 137 20.87 -1.95 7.54
N LEU A 138 21.94 -1.82 6.76
CA LEU A 138 22.70 -0.58 6.57
C LEU A 138 22.20 0.21 5.36
N LEU A 139 21.22 1.08 5.58
CA LEU A 139 21.18 2.42 4.99
C LEU A 139 20.52 3.35 6.03
N GLY A 140 21.40 3.99 6.82
CA GLY A 140 21.07 5.04 7.77
C GLY A 140 20.47 6.24 7.08
#